data_AF-A0A5R9J8Z7-F1
#
_entry.id   AF-A0A5R9J8Z7-F1
#
_cell.length_a   1.000
_cell.length_b   1.000
_cell.length_c   1.000
_cell.angle_alpha   90.00
_cell.angle_beta   90.00
_cell.angle_gamma   90.00
#
_symmetry.space_group_name_H-M   'P 1'
#
loop_
_entity.id
_entity.type
_entity.pdbx_description
1 polymer ?
#
loop_
_entity_poly.entity_id
_entity_poly.type
_entity_poly.pdbx_seq_one_letter_code
_entity_poly.pdbx_strand_id
1 'polypeptide(L)' 'MWRIWILFDPRRALVGLFVFLLTLALIIHFILLSTDRFNWLDGPSHDRFGGSQVQQMTPLPEPPK' A
#
# COMPACT_ATOMS: atom_id res chain seq x y z
N MET A 1 4.42 -21.60 -37.55
CA MET A 1 4.80 -21.16 -36.19
C MET A 1 3.98 -21.88 -35.11
N TRP A 2 4.09 -23.21 -35.03
CA TRP A 2 3.40 -24.05 -34.02
C TRP A 2 4.39 -24.75 -33.08
N ARG A 3 5.67 -24.79 -33.48
CA ARG A 3 6.79 -25.38 -32.74
C ARG A 3 7.08 -24.66 -31.42
N ILE A 4 6.66 -23.38 -31.27
CA ILE A 4 6.82 -22.64 -30.01
C ILE A 4 6.08 -23.33 -28.85
N TRP A 5 4.98 -24.03 -29.15
CA TRP A 5 4.17 -24.79 -28.19
C TRP A 5 4.73 -26.18 -27.86
N ILE A 6 5.77 -26.64 -28.57
CA ILE A 6 6.46 -27.91 -28.28
C ILE A 6 7.57 -27.71 -27.26
N LEU A 7 8.14 -26.49 -27.20
CA LEU A 7 9.17 -26.10 -26.22
C LEU A 7 8.57 -25.49 -24.95
N PHE A 8 7.47 -24.74 -25.10
CA PHE A 8 6.77 -24.15 -23.97
C PHE A 8 5.46 -24.88 -23.73
N ASP A 9 5.37 -25.59 -22.59
CA ASP A 9 4.11 -26.16 -22.13
C ASP A 9 3.05 -25.04 -22.08
N PRO A 10 1.96 -25.12 -22.86
CA PRO A 10 0.99 -24.03 -23.04
C PRO A 10 0.48 -23.47 -21.72
N ARG A 11 0.30 -24.35 -20.74
CA ARG A 11 -0.10 -24.01 -19.37
C ARG A 11 0.93 -23.13 -18.67
N ARG A 12 2.21 -23.47 -18.74
CA ARG A 12 3.29 -22.73 -18.06
C ARG A 12 3.50 -21.36 -18.69
N ALA A 13 3.35 -21.23 -20.00
CA ALA A 13 3.46 -19.93 -20.68
C ALA A 13 2.34 -18.97 -20.24
N LEU A 14 1.09 -19.43 -20.21
CA LEU A 14 -0.05 -18.62 -19.75
C LEU A 14 0.06 -18.29 -18.26
N VAL A 15 0.44 -19.25 -17.42
CA VAL A 15 0.63 -19.02 -15.98
C VAL A 15 1.81 -18.08 -15.72
N GLY A 16 2.92 -18.23 -16.43
CA GLY A 16 4.09 -17.37 -16.28
C GLY A 16 3.78 -15.92 -16.64
N LEU A 17 3.08 -15.69 -17.75
CA LEU A 17 2.59 -14.37 -18.13
C LEU A 17 1.65 -13.83 -17.05
N PHE A 18 0.65 -14.60 -16.63
CA PHE A 18 -0.33 -14.15 -15.64
C PHE A 18 0.30 -13.81 -14.30
N VAL A 19 1.18 -14.67 -13.78
CA VAL A 19 1.90 -14.47 -12.52
C VAL A 19 2.86 -13.30 -12.63
N PHE A 20 3.54 -13.10 -13.75
CA PHE A 20 4.41 -11.96 -13.97
C PHE A 20 3.65 -10.63 -13.87
N LEU A 21 2.54 -10.50 -14.63
CA LEU A 21 1.73 -9.28 -14.60
C LEU A 21 1.07 -9.07 -13.23
N LEU A 22 0.57 -10.14 -12.60
CA LEU A 22 -0.06 -10.08 -11.27
C LEU A 22 0.97 -9.63 -10.21
N THR A 23 2.15 -10.23 -10.21
CA THR A 23 3.23 -9.89 -9.26
C THR A 23 3.66 -8.44 -9.45
N LEU A 24 3.85 -8.00 -10.70
CA LEU A 24 4.18 -6.61 -11.01
C LEU A 24 3.10 -5.65 -10.53
N ALA A 25 1.82 -5.98 -10.74
CA ALA A 25 0.70 -5.18 -10.26
C ALA A 25 0.69 -5.08 -8.73
N LEU A 26 0.86 -6.19 -8.02
CA LEU A 26 0.90 -6.18 -6.55
C LEU A 26 2.07 -5.35 -6.03
N ILE A 27 3.27 -5.48 -6.58
CA ILE A 27 4.44 -4.69 -6.15
C ILE A 27 4.14 -3.19 -6.23
N ILE A 28 3.57 -2.73 -7.35
CA ILE A 28 3.22 -1.32 -7.53
C ILE A 28 2.16 -0.89 -6.49
N HIS A 29 1.09 -1.67 -6.32
CA HIS A 29 0.02 -1.33 -5.36
C HIS A 29 0.53 -1.32 -3.92
N PHE A 30 1.35 -2.29 -3.52
CA PHE A 30 1.96 -2.35 -2.19
C PHE A 30 2.88 -1.15 -1.92
N ILE A 31 3.61 -0.65 -2.93
CA ILE A 31 4.41 0.58 -2.79
C ILE A 31 3.51 1.80 -2.55
N LEU A 32 2.44 1.94 -3.33
CA LEU A 32 1.49 3.06 -3.16
C LEU A 32 0.79 2.99 -1.79
N LEU A 33 0.36 1.80 -1.37
CA LEU A 33 -0.27 1.58 -0.07
C LEU A 33 0.70 1.71 1.11
N SER A 34 1.98 1.39 0.95
CA SER A 34 2.97 1.55 2.02
C SER A 34 3.35 3.02 2.28
N THR A 35 3.00 3.93 1.38
CA THR A 35 3.40 5.34 1.48
C THR A 35 2.26 6.14 2.13
N ASP A 36 2.54 6.81 3.25
CA ASP A 36 1.57 7.58 4.07
C ASP A 36 0.67 8.53 3.25
N ARG A 37 1.19 9.08 2.15
CA ARG A 37 0.46 9.99 1.25
C ARG A 37 -0.47 9.32 0.22
N PHE A 38 -0.20 8.08 -0.16
CA PHE A 38 -0.93 7.36 -1.23
C PHE A 38 -1.67 6.12 -0.70
N ASN A 39 -1.60 5.87 0.62
CA ASN A 39 -2.33 4.83 1.31
C ASN A 39 -3.82 5.17 1.41
N TRP A 40 -4.55 4.92 0.33
CA TRP A 40 -5.99 5.23 0.27
C TRP A 40 -6.82 4.37 1.23
N LEU A 41 -6.27 3.26 1.74
CA LEU A 41 -6.93 2.40 2.73
C LEU A 41 -6.86 2.96 4.16
N ASP A 42 -5.90 3.85 4.46
CA ASP A 42 -5.73 4.40 5.82
C ASP A 42 -6.76 5.49 6.16
N GLY A 43 -7.37 6.10 5.14
CA GLY A 43 -8.35 7.16 5.30
C GLY A 43 -7.85 8.34 6.14
N PRO A 44 -8.68 9.38 6.36
CA PRO A 44 -8.32 10.57 7.14
C PRO A 44 -8.13 10.32 8.66
N SER A 45 -7.87 9.08 9.08
CA SER A 45 -7.76 8.67 10.49
C SER A 45 -6.32 8.43 10.95
N HIS A 46 -5.36 8.28 10.05
CA HIS A 46 -3.95 8.08 10.44
C HIS A 46 -3.29 9.37 10.98
N ASP A 47 -3.80 10.56 10.62
CA ASP A 47 -3.42 11.85 11.25
C ASP A 47 -3.85 11.97 12.73
N ARG A 48 -4.67 11.05 13.25
CA ARG A 48 -5.06 11.05 14.68
C ARG A 48 -4.24 10.10 15.54
N PHE A 49 -3.52 9.14 14.96
CA PHE A 49 -2.87 8.08 15.74
C PHE A 49 -1.41 7.79 15.37
N GLY A 50 -0.86 8.35 14.28
CA GLY A 50 0.53 8.12 13.84
C GLY A 50 1.53 9.25 14.09
N GLY A 51 1.07 10.44 14.52
CA GLY A 51 1.95 11.61 14.70
C GLY A 51 1.51 12.48 15.86
N SER A 52 2.16 12.30 17.02
CA SER A 52 2.40 13.36 18.01
C SER A 52 1.23 14.31 18.32
N GLN A 53 0.09 13.81 18.78
CA GLN A 53 -0.81 14.62 19.61
C GLN A 53 -0.37 14.49 21.08
N VAL A 54 0.83 15.00 21.38
CA VAL A 54 1.10 15.59 22.68
C VAL A 54 0.39 16.95 22.68
N GLN A 55 -0.94 16.95 22.55
CA GLN A 55 -1.75 18.02 23.09
C GLN A 55 -1.79 17.77 24.60
N GLN A 56 -0.61 17.92 25.22
CA GLN A 56 -0.48 17.99 26.66
C GLN A 56 -1.20 19.27 27.06
N MET A 57 -2.48 19.06 27.35
CA MET A 57 -3.43 19.88 28.06
C MET A 57 -2.76 21.12 28.64
N THR A 58 -2.96 22.26 27.97
CA THR A 58 -2.62 23.58 28.50
C THR A 58 -3.22 23.67 29.90
N PRO A 59 -2.41 23.79 30.98
CA PRO A 59 -2.94 23.95 32.31
C PRO A 59 -3.80 25.21 32.36
N LEU A 60 -5.00 25.04 32.90
CA LEU A 60 -6.07 26.03 33.01
C LEU A 60 -5.54 27.38 33.57
N PRO A 61 -6.04 28.55 33.09
CA PRO A 61 -5.57 29.85 33.55
C PRO A 61 -5.88 30.07 35.04
N GLU A 62 -4.93 30.65 35.75
CA GLU A 62 -5.03 31.02 37.16
C GLU A 62 -6.14 32.09 37.37
N PRO A 63 -7.05 31.92 38.35
CA PRO A 63 -8.09 32.92 38.63
C PRO A 63 -7.50 34.16 39.30
N PRO A 64 -7.82 35.39 38.83
CA PRO A 64 -7.42 36.60 39.51
C PRO A 64 -8.15 36.74 40.86
N LYS A 65 -7.40 37.14 41.89
CA LYS A 65 -7.88 37.39 43.26
C LYS A 65 -8.52 38.77 43.41
#